data_AF-A0A3D1R420-F1
#
_entry.id   AF-A0A3D1R420-F1
#
_cell.length_a   1.000
_cell.length_b   1.000
_cell.length_c   1.000
_cell.angle_alpha   90.00
_cell.angle_beta   90.00
_cell.angle_gamma   90.00
#
_symmetry.space_group_name_H-M   'P 1'
#
loop_
_entity.id
_entity.type
_entity.pdbx_description
1 polymer ?
#
loop_
_entity_poly.entity_id
_entity_poly.type
_entity_poly.pdbx_seq_one_letter_code
_entity_poly.pdbx_strand_id
1 'polypeptide(L)'
;MNPTVRSLVAAACLLAVPLVAQARYSQFAGVNAPRERARVEVRDAQGKVTLQEVEREAAKDSYGNAAGNGYDLAVDGAFEGQTVTVLQFYAFDFERPRAALHEKGFSVYRFNDRAPSPAQLEEALAKSNQLWLISGESRKLGEGHLKVIRKFFEAGHGVYIWGDNDPFYADANFVAEALLGARMLGNLHGDMTVGLQQRPGKRGLRRAHLLSTGLEHIYEGITIATIQPNDSLTPLIYGSADNLVAAVYERDGKRAILDGGFTRLYNKWDTAGTGRYVKNAAAWLANHERFGDAVLALKGETAAEE
;
A
#
# COMPACT_ATOMS: atom_id res chain seq x y z
N MET A 1 60.05 -16.59 -25.21
CA MET A 1 59.72 -17.24 -23.92
C MET A 1 59.16 -16.19 -22.98
N ASN A 2 58.06 -16.54 -22.31
CA ASN A 2 57.29 -15.83 -21.29
C ASN A 2 56.40 -14.63 -21.67
N PRO A 3 55.06 -14.81 -21.58
CA PRO A 3 54.07 -13.74 -21.51
C PRO A 3 53.79 -13.37 -20.04
N THR A 4 53.62 -12.08 -19.72
CA THR A 4 53.19 -11.71 -18.37
C THR A 4 52.32 -10.45 -18.38
N VAL A 5 51.04 -10.73 -18.10
CA VAL A 5 50.13 -9.97 -17.23
C VAL A 5 49.44 -8.73 -17.82
N ARG A 6 48.19 -9.00 -18.21
CA ARG A 6 47.05 -8.08 -18.23
C ARG A 6 46.82 -7.48 -16.84
N SER A 7 46.63 -6.17 -16.76
CA SER A 7 45.87 -5.53 -15.68
C SER A 7 44.75 -4.69 -16.30
N LEU A 8 43.55 -5.26 -16.25
CA LEU A 8 42.29 -4.54 -16.43
C LEU A 8 41.96 -3.86 -15.09
N VAL A 9 42.03 -2.53 -15.04
CA VAL A 9 41.44 -1.75 -13.96
C VAL A 9 39.95 -1.61 -14.29
N ALA A 10 39.12 -2.44 -13.66
CA ALA A 10 37.69 -2.24 -13.63
C ALA A 10 37.39 -1.10 -12.64
N ALA A 11 37.11 0.08 -13.17
CA ALA A 11 36.56 1.17 -12.38
C ALA A 11 35.12 0.80 -11.98
N ALA A 12 34.95 0.43 -10.70
CA ALA A 12 33.64 0.28 -10.10
C ALA A 12 33.03 1.67 -9.90
N CYS A 13 32.19 2.10 -10.85
CA CYS A 13 31.25 3.19 -10.63
C CYS A 13 30.21 2.74 -9.61
N LEU A 14 30.52 2.95 -8.32
CA LEU A 14 29.51 2.96 -7.26
C LEU A 14 28.54 4.10 -7.57
N LEU A 15 27.39 3.74 -8.15
CA LEU A 15 26.23 4.62 -8.21
C LEU A 15 25.83 4.94 -6.77
N ALA A 16 26.27 6.10 -6.28
CA ALA A 16 25.77 6.67 -5.04
C ALA A 16 24.29 7.01 -5.24
N VAL A 17 23.41 6.13 -4.79
CA VAL A 17 21.99 6.46 -4.62
C VAL A 17 21.93 7.55 -3.56
N PRO A 18 21.31 8.72 -3.82
CA PRO A 18 21.28 9.81 -2.85
C PRO A 18 20.55 9.39 -1.57
N LEU A 19 21.21 9.56 -0.42
CA LEU A 19 20.74 9.18 0.93
C LEU A 19 19.38 9.80 1.33
N VAL A 20 18.89 10.81 0.61
CA VAL A 20 17.67 11.55 0.96
C VAL A 20 16.40 10.73 0.67
N ALA A 21 16.44 9.78 -0.28
CA ALA A 21 15.30 8.94 -0.63
C ALA A 21 14.94 7.88 0.45
N GLN A 22 15.82 7.63 1.43
CA GLN A 22 15.59 6.64 2.48
C GLN A 22 14.88 7.19 3.73
N ALA A 23 14.60 8.50 3.81
CA ALA A 23 14.06 9.10 5.03
C ALA A 23 12.55 8.85 5.26
N ARG A 24 11.82 8.24 4.32
CA ARG A 24 10.35 8.09 4.39
C ARG A 24 9.87 6.69 4.74
N TYR A 25 10.61 5.66 4.35
CA TYR A 25 10.30 4.29 4.74
C TYR A 25 10.97 3.94 6.06
N SER A 26 10.30 3.12 6.88
CA SER A 26 10.87 2.64 8.11
C SER A 26 12.03 1.68 7.82
N GLN A 27 12.91 1.49 8.80
CA GLN A 27 13.96 0.47 8.75
C GLN A 27 13.42 -0.97 8.64
N PHE A 28 12.11 -1.17 8.79
CA PHE A 28 11.43 -2.45 8.72
C PHE A 28 10.73 -2.68 7.38
N ALA A 29 10.92 -1.81 6.37
CA ALA A 29 10.30 -1.94 5.06
C ALA A 29 10.43 -3.36 4.48
N GLY A 30 9.29 -3.98 4.19
CA GLY A 30 9.19 -5.36 3.67
C GLY A 30 9.26 -6.45 4.73
N VAL A 31 9.49 -6.14 6.01
CA VAL A 31 9.60 -7.12 7.09
C VAL A 31 8.24 -7.31 7.77
N ASN A 32 7.71 -8.53 7.75
CA ASN A 32 6.42 -8.86 8.39
C ASN A 32 6.50 -8.86 9.92
N ALA A 33 7.51 -9.54 10.48
CA ALA A 33 7.72 -9.71 11.93
C ALA A 33 9.03 -9.02 12.35
N PRO A 34 9.01 -7.70 12.59
CA PRO A 34 10.21 -6.92 12.91
C PRO A 34 10.81 -7.33 14.26
N ARG A 35 12.13 -7.19 14.36
CA ARG A 35 12.90 -7.39 15.59
C ARG A 35 13.62 -6.11 15.96
N GLU A 36 13.66 -5.82 17.24
CA GLU A 36 14.31 -4.64 17.80
C GLU A 36 15.57 -5.01 18.57
N ARG A 37 16.55 -4.11 18.50
CA ARG A 37 17.75 -4.19 19.33
C ARG A 37 17.44 -3.59 20.69
N ALA A 38 17.57 -4.40 21.73
CA ALA A 38 17.44 -3.97 23.12
C ALA A 38 18.76 -4.16 23.86
N ARG A 39 19.11 -3.22 24.73
CA ARG A 39 20.23 -3.38 25.65
C ARG A 39 19.71 -4.02 26.94
N VAL A 40 20.29 -5.16 27.30
CA VAL A 40 19.89 -5.93 28.48
C VAL A 40 21.07 -6.12 29.40
N GLU A 41 20.81 -6.04 30.70
CA GLU A 41 21.80 -6.39 31.71
C GLU A 41 21.91 -7.91 31.83
N VAL A 42 23.09 -8.44 31.50
CA VAL A 42 23.43 -9.87 31.64
C VAL A 42 24.42 -10.01 32.78
N ARG A 43 24.03 -10.79 33.79
CA ARG A 43 24.89 -11.14 34.91
C ARG A 43 25.66 -12.42 34.59
N ASP A 44 26.98 -12.36 34.65
CA ASP A 44 27.82 -13.55 34.47
C ASP A 44 27.84 -14.46 35.71
N ALA A 45 28.49 -15.62 35.59
CA ALA A 45 28.60 -16.61 36.67
C ALA A 45 29.32 -16.09 37.92
N GLN A 46 30.05 -14.98 37.80
CA GLN A 46 30.78 -14.31 38.87
C GLN A 46 30.00 -13.12 39.45
N GLY A 47 28.77 -12.88 38.98
CA GLY A 47 27.89 -11.82 39.46
C GLY A 47 28.14 -10.44 38.84
N LYS A 48 29.06 -10.32 37.87
CA LYS A 48 29.33 -9.07 37.17
C LYS A 48 28.26 -8.82 36.12
N VAL A 49 27.71 -7.61 36.13
CA VAL A 49 26.69 -7.17 35.17
C VAL A 49 27.36 -6.54 33.95
N THR A 50 26.95 -6.96 32.76
CA THR A 50 27.37 -6.38 31.49
C THR A 50 26.15 -6.01 30.66
N LEU A 51 26.19 -4.89 29.94
CA LEU A 51 25.16 -4.55 28.97
C LEU A 51 25.45 -5.29 27.67
N GLN A 52 24.50 -6.11 27.23
CA GLN A 52 24.54 -6.81 25.96
C GLN A 52 23.42 -6.32 25.04
N GLU A 53 23.72 -6.17 23.76
CA GLU A 53 22.71 -5.91 22.74
C GLU A 53 22.09 -7.25 22.31
N VAL A 54 20.77 -7.37 22.44
CA VAL A 54 20.02 -8.57 22.05
C VAL A 54 18.90 -8.18 21.09
N GLU A 55 18.61 -9.04 20.13
CA GLU A 55 17.46 -8.86 19.24
C GLU A 55 16.21 -9.54 19.83
N ARG A 56 15.17 -8.74 20.08
CA ARG A 56 13.87 -9.19 20.57
C ARG A 56 12.81 -8.99 19.51
N GLU A 57 11.80 -9.86 19.48
CA GLU A 57 10.62 -9.60 18.66
C GLU A 57 9.95 -8.30 19.10
N ALA A 58 9.44 -7.54 18.14
CA ALA A 58 8.59 -6.40 18.44
C ALA A 58 7.40 -6.85 19.30
N ALA A 59 6.96 -5.97 20.21
CA ALA A 59 5.73 -6.20 20.95
C ALA A 59 4.57 -6.43 19.97
N LYS A 60 3.69 -7.39 20.28
CA LYS A 60 2.58 -7.75 19.40
C LYS A 60 1.26 -7.15 19.90
N ASP A 61 0.39 -6.76 18.98
CA ASP A 61 -0.99 -6.41 19.26
C ASP A 61 -1.84 -7.66 19.60
N SER A 62 -3.13 -7.46 19.90
CA SER A 62 -4.06 -8.55 20.24
C SER A 62 -4.27 -9.57 19.11
N TYR A 63 -3.83 -9.26 17.89
CA TYR A 63 -3.95 -10.11 16.71
C TYR A 63 -2.59 -10.67 16.25
N GLY A 64 -1.50 -10.42 16.97
CA GLY A 64 -0.18 -10.93 16.66
C GLY A 64 0.58 -10.14 15.59
N ASN A 65 0.14 -8.93 15.23
CA ASN A 65 0.94 -8.00 14.41
C ASN A 65 1.87 -7.18 15.29
N ALA A 66 2.91 -6.57 14.72
CA ALA A 66 3.73 -5.62 15.46
C ALA A 66 2.85 -4.47 16.00
N ALA A 67 3.05 -4.08 17.26
CA ALA A 67 2.22 -3.09 17.95
C ALA A 67 2.69 -1.66 17.67
N GLY A 68 1.75 -0.74 17.40
CA GLY A 68 2.07 0.67 17.17
C GLY A 68 2.66 0.97 15.79
N ASN A 69 2.82 2.26 15.48
CA ASN A 69 3.03 2.73 14.10
C ASN A 69 4.49 2.69 13.62
N GLY A 70 5.44 2.47 14.54
CA GLY A 70 6.88 2.44 14.23
C GLY A 70 7.32 1.30 13.31
N TYR A 71 6.44 0.32 13.10
CA TYR A 71 6.67 -0.83 12.21
C TYR A 71 5.84 -0.78 10.92
N ASP A 72 5.22 0.36 10.61
CA ASP A 72 4.56 0.56 9.32
C ASP A 72 5.61 0.68 8.22
N LEU A 73 5.20 0.57 6.95
CA LEU A 73 6.08 0.79 5.81
C LEU A 73 6.70 2.19 5.85
N ALA A 74 5.90 3.21 6.17
CA ALA A 74 6.35 4.59 6.24
C ALA A 74 6.32 5.12 7.67
N VAL A 75 7.26 6.03 7.97
CA VAL A 75 7.25 6.78 9.23
C VAL A 75 6.08 7.78 9.25
N ASP A 76 5.64 8.16 10.44
CA ASP A 76 4.56 9.15 10.61
C ASP A 76 4.97 10.49 9.97
N GLY A 77 4.02 11.18 9.33
CA GLY A 77 4.27 12.44 8.61
C GLY A 77 5.12 12.34 7.34
N ALA A 78 5.59 11.15 6.92
CA ALA A 78 6.47 10.99 5.76
C ALA A 78 5.94 11.59 4.45
N PHE A 79 4.62 11.77 4.33
CA PHE A 79 3.96 12.28 3.14
C PHE A 79 3.21 13.59 3.38
N GLU A 80 3.61 14.39 4.37
CA GLU A 80 3.06 15.73 4.58
C GLU A 80 3.01 16.53 3.27
N GLY A 81 1.83 17.09 3.00
CA GLY A 81 1.56 17.86 1.78
C GLY A 81 1.17 17.03 0.56
N GLN A 82 1.13 15.69 0.65
CA GLN A 82 0.59 14.84 -0.41
C GLN A 82 -0.91 14.58 -0.21
N THR A 83 -1.63 14.38 -1.31
CA THR A 83 -3.09 14.25 -1.30
C THR A 83 -3.53 12.96 -1.97
N VAL A 84 -4.42 12.23 -1.30
CA VAL A 84 -5.17 11.11 -1.88
C VAL A 84 -6.53 11.62 -2.35
N THR A 85 -6.80 11.50 -3.66
CA THR A 85 -8.18 11.68 -4.15
C THR A 85 -8.94 10.37 -3.95
N VAL A 86 -10.11 10.44 -3.32
CA VAL A 86 -10.98 9.29 -3.06
C VAL A 86 -12.31 9.46 -3.79
N LEU A 87 -12.65 8.51 -4.65
CA LEU A 87 -13.98 8.31 -5.21
C LEU A 87 -14.68 7.23 -4.39
N GLN A 88 -15.64 7.61 -3.55
CA GLN A 88 -16.37 6.68 -2.71
C GLN A 88 -17.80 6.54 -3.20
N PHE A 89 -18.14 5.42 -3.82
CA PHE A 89 -19.47 5.17 -4.38
C PHE A 89 -20.35 4.25 -3.54
N TYR A 90 -19.77 3.57 -2.54
CA TYR A 90 -20.50 2.88 -1.49
C TYR A 90 -20.51 3.72 -0.20
N ALA A 91 -21.69 3.92 0.37
CA ALA A 91 -21.88 4.79 1.52
C ALA A 91 -21.42 4.13 2.82
N PHE A 92 -20.39 4.68 3.44
CA PHE A 92 -19.94 4.33 4.79
C PHE A 92 -19.10 5.46 5.40
N ASP A 93 -18.86 5.39 6.71
CA ASP A 93 -17.99 6.33 7.41
C ASP A 93 -16.50 6.10 7.08
N PHE A 94 -15.88 7.05 6.38
CA PHE A 94 -14.48 6.99 5.96
C PHE A 94 -13.51 7.65 6.94
N GLU A 95 -13.95 8.05 8.15
CA GLU A 95 -13.07 8.79 9.07
C GLU A 95 -11.91 7.93 9.61
N ARG A 96 -12.09 6.62 9.79
CA ARG A 96 -11.00 5.72 10.21
C ARG A 96 -9.90 5.58 9.14
N PRO A 97 -10.23 5.27 7.85
CA PRO A 97 -9.26 5.38 6.76
C PRO A 97 -8.61 6.76 6.67
N ARG A 98 -9.37 7.85 6.78
CA ARG A 98 -8.85 9.23 6.73
C ARG A 98 -7.82 9.47 7.84
N ALA A 99 -8.11 9.07 9.08
CA ALA A 99 -7.20 9.24 10.20
C ALA A 99 -5.89 8.45 10.00
N ALA A 100 -5.97 7.22 9.49
CA ALA A 100 -4.80 6.40 9.19
C ALA A 100 -3.93 7.02 8.08
N LEU A 101 -4.55 7.58 7.02
CA LEU A 101 -3.84 8.31 5.98
C LEU A 101 -3.17 9.58 6.53
N HIS A 102 -3.89 10.34 7.37
CA HIS A 102 -3.39 11.55 8.01
C HIS A 102 -2.17 11.29 8.90
N GLU A 103 -2.15 10.16 9.63
CA GLU A 103 -0.99 9.75 10.44
C GLU A 103 0.31 9.66 9.62
N LYS A 104 0.21 9.31 8.34
CA LYS A 104 1.34 9.27 7.41
C LYS A 104 1.58 10.57 6.65
N GLY A 105 0.82 11.62 6.96
CA GLY A 105 0.95 12.96 6.39
C GLY A 105 0.08 13.20 5.15
N PHE A 106 -0.72 12.22 4.71
CA PHE A 106 -1.60 12.40 3.57
C PHE A 106 -2.84 13.22 3.95
N SER A 107 -3.18 14.20 3.12
CA SER A 107 -4.53 14.77 3.09
C SER A 107 -5.46 13.95 2.19
N VAL A 108 -6.77 14.11 2.37
CA VAL A 108 -7.79 13.35 1.61
C VAL A 108 -8.79 14.30 0.99
N TYR A 109 -8.87 14.27 -0.34
CA TYR A 109 -9.90 14.96 -1.12
C TYR A 109 -10.94 13.92 -1.59
N ARG A 110 -12.21 14.04 -1.15
CA ARG A 110 -13.20 12.96 -1.29
C ARG A 110 -14.43 13.40 -2.07
N PHE A 111 -14.78 12.66 -3.11
CA PHE A 111 -16.09 12.68 -3.74
C PHE A 111 -16.91 11.50 -3.20
N ASN A 112 -18.08 11.80 -2.66
CA ASN A 112 -18.95 10.81 -2.01
C ASN A 112 -20.24 10.62 -2.79
N ASP A 113 -20.65 9.37 -2.96
CA ASP A 113 -21.86 8.87 -3.63
C ASP A 113 -21.98 9.21 -5.12
N ARG A 114 -21.59 10.40 -5.57
CA ARG A 114 -21.69 10.82 -6.97
C ARG A 114 -20.31 10.95 -7.59
N ALA A 115 -20.19 10.47 -8.83
CA ALA A 115 -19.02 10.76 -9.64
C ALA A 115 -18.97 12.27 -9.91
N PRO A 116 -17.80 12.93 -9.71
CA PRO A 116 -17.60 14.29 -10.22
C PRO A 116 -17.67 14.29 -11.74
N SER A 117 -17.70 15.44 -12.39
CA SER A 117 -17.42 15.49 -13.84
C SER A 117 -15.97 15.06 -14.14
N PRO A 118 -15.64 14.61 -15.36
CA PRO A 118 -14.26 14.31 -15.74
C PRO A 118 -13.30 15.48 -15.51
N ALA A 119 -13.74 16.72 -15.76
CA ALA A 119 -12.92 17.91 -15.56
C ALA A 119 -12.63 18.16 -14.06
N GLN A 120 -13.63 18.00 -13.19
CA GLN A 120 -13.43 18.10 -11.74
C GLN A 120 -12.53 16.97 -11.21
N LEU A 121 -12.64 15.76 -11.77
CA LEU A 121 -11.74 14.67 -11.43
C LEU A 121 -10.30 15.00 -11.85
N GLU A 122 -10.09 15.54 -13.05
CA GLU A 122 -8.76 15.94 -13.53
C GLU A 122 -8.14 17.02 -12.64
N GLU A 123 -8.92 18.02 -12.22
CA GLU A 123 -8.44 19.06 -11.29
C GLU A 123 -8.03 18.49 -9.93
N ALA A 124 -8.84 17.58 -9.38
CA ALA A 124 -8.53 16.92 -8.12
C ALA A 124 -7.25 16.06 -8.22
N LEU A 125 -7.10 15.32 -9.33
CA LEU A 125 -5.94 14.48 -9.57
C LEU A 125 -4.67 15.28 -9.83
N ALA A 126 -4.75 16.47 -10.43
CA ALA A 126 -3.59 17.35 -10.59
C ALA A 126 -2.94 17.76 -9.25
N LYS A 127 -3.70 17.74 -8.15
CA LYS A 127 -3.25 18.06 -6.78
C LYS A 127 -2.97 16.81 -5.94
N SER A 128 -3.06 15.63 -6.54
CA SER A 128 -2.99 14.34 -5.85
C SER A 128 -1.84 13.49 -6.35
N ASN A 129 -1.27 12.66 -5.48
CA ASN A 129 -0.24 11.70 -5.87
C ASN A 129 -0.81 10.30 -6.15
N GLN A 130 -2.05 10.04 -5.68
CA GLN A 130 -2.74 8.78 -5.89
C GLN A 130 -4.27 8.95 -5.92
N LEU A 131 -4.94 7.98 -6.55
CA LEU A 131 -6.40 7.87 -6.66
C LEU A 131 -6.88 6.59 -5.99
N TRP A 132 -7.89 6.69 -5.13
CA TRP A 132 -8.57 5.55 -4.53
C TRP A 132 -10.03 5.51 -5.02
N LEU A 133 -10.40 4.41 -5.67
CA LEU A 133 -11.76 4.15 -6.14
C LEU A 133 -12.38 3.09 -5.25
N ILE A 134 -13.48 3.41 -4.59
CA ILE A 134 -14.30 2.48 -3.82
C ILE A 134 -15.63 2.32 -4.53
N SER A 135 -15.78 1.19 -5.20
CA SER A 135 -16.90 0.91 -6.08
C SER A 135 -18.23 0.81 -5.31
N GLY A 136 -19.33 1.00 -6.03
CA GLY A 136 -20.68 0.69 -5.57
C GLY A 136 -21.34 -0.39 -6.43
N GLU A 137 -22.65 -0.54 -6.27
CA GLU A 137 -23.50 -1.52 -6.95
C GLU A 137 -23.65 -1.28 -8.45
N SER A 138 -23.66 -0.03 -8.88
CA SER A 138 -23.85 0.35 -10.28
C SER A 138 -22.73 1.24 -10.75
N ARG A 139 -22.41 1.15 -12.05
CA ARG A 139 -21.35 1.93 -12.67
C ARG A 139 -21.72 3.41 -12.68
N LYS A 140 -20.93 4.24 -11.99
CA LYS A 140 -21.07 5.71 -11.95
C LYS A 140 -20.05 6.41 -12.86
N LEU A 141 -18.95 5.74 -13.22
CA LEU A 141 -17.93 6.25 -14.12
C LEU A 141 -18.26 5.94 -15.58
N GLY A 142 -17.76 6.81 -16.46
CA GLY A 142 -17.87 6.65 -17.92
C GLY A 142 -16.53 6.91 -18.59
N GLU A 143 -16.50 6.81 -19.92
CA GLU A 143 -15.28 6.91 -20.74
C GLU A 143 -14.46 8.19 -20.49
N GLY A 144 -15.12 9.33 -20.26
CA GLY A 144 -14.44 10.58 -19.93
C GLY A 144 -13.64 10.48 -18.63
N HIS A 145 -14.18 9.81 -17.61
CA HIS A 145 -13.47 9.58 -16.36
C HIS A 145 -12.32 8.59 -16.56
N LEU A 146 -12.56 7.51 -17.30
CA LEU A 146 -11.54 6.51 -17.58
C LEU A 146 -10.34 7.12 -18.31
N LYS A 147 -10.58 8.04 -19.25
CA LYS A 147 -9.50 8.76 -19.94
C LYS A 147 -8.63 9.57 -18.96
N VAL A 148 -9.25 10.27 -18.02
CA VAL A 148 -8.56 11.05 -16.98
C VAL A 148 -7.76 10.13 -16.05
N ILE A 149 -8.39 9.06 -15.56
CA ILE A 149 -7.75 8.07 -14.68
C ILE A 149 -6.57 7.39 -15.39
N ARG A 150 -6.73 7.00 -16.65
CA ARG A 150 -5.66 6.39 -17.45
C ARG A 150 -4.49 7.36 -17.61
N LYS A 151 -4.75 8.63 -17.96
CA LYS A 151 -3.69 9.65 -18.07
C LYS A 151 -2.92 9.78 -16.75
N PHE A 152 -3.62 9.82 -15.62
CA PHE A 152 -3.01 9.89 -14.29
C PHE A 152 -2.16 8.65 -13.97
N PHE A 153 -2.68 7.45 -14.22
CA PHE A 153 -1.96 6.19 -14.01
C PHE A 153 -0.74 6.05 -14.92
N GLU A 154 -0.87 6.39 -16.20
CA GLU A 154 0.23 6.35 -17.17
C GLU A 154 1.34 7.36 -16.86
N ALA A 155 1.03 8.46 -16.16
CA ALA A 155 2.04 9.37 -15.63
C ALA A 155 2.87 8.76 -14.48
N GLY A 156 2.46 7.61 -13.93
CA GLY A 156 3.16 6.88 -12.88
C GLY A 156 2.51 6.98 -11.49
N HIS A 157 1.41 7.71 -11.36
CA HIS A 157 0.70 7.85 -10.08
C HIS A 157 -0.02 6.57 -9.66
N GLY A 158 -0.15 6.37 -8.35
CA GLY A 158 -0.76 5.18 -7.78
C GLY A 158 -2.29 5.15 -7.92
N VAL A 159 -2.86 3.96 -8.19
CA VAL A 159 -4.32 3.75 -8.17
C VAL A 159 -4.69 2.58 -7.25
N TYR A 160 -5.56 2.83 -6.27
CA TYR A 160 -6.17 1.78 -5.45
C TYR A 160 -7.62 1.56 -5.90
N ILE A 161 -7.91 0.39 -6.46
CA ILE A 161 -9.24 -0.02 -6.90
C ILE A 161 -9.82 -1.02 -5.89
N TRP A 162 -10.88 -0.61 -5.21
CA TRP A 162 -11.64 -1.39 -4.26
C TRP A 162 -12.99 -1.78 -4.87
N GLY A 163 -13.25 -3.07 -4.91
CA GLY A 163 -14.60 -3.62 -5.04
C GLY A 163 -14.94 -4.47 -3.83
N ASP A 164 -16.16 -4.98 -3.82
CA ASP A 164 -16.62 -6.00 -2.88
C ASP A 164 -17.51 -6.98 -3.64
N ASN A 165 -18.15 -7.91 -2.94
CA ASN A 165 -19.07 -8.89 -3.50
C ASN A 165 -20.08 -8.32 -4.50
N ASP A 166 -20.57 -9.16 -5.40
CA ASP A 166 -21.66 -8.80 -6.32
C ASP A 166 -22.84 -8.15 -5.55
N PRO A 167 -23.34 -6.98 -5.99
CA PRO A 167 -23.00 -6.20 -7.20
C PRO A 167 -21.92 -5.10 -7.02
N PHE A 168 -21.24 -5.02 -5.87
CA PHE A 168 -20.41 -3.88 -5.42
C PHE A 168 -19.00 -3.75 -6.05
N TYR A 169 -18.83 -4.17 -7.31
CA TYR A 169 -17.58 -4.03 -8.05
C TYR A 169 -17.76 -3.37 -9.43
N ALA A 170 -18.91 -2.72 -9.70
CA ALA A 170 -19.24 -2.21 -11.02
C ALA A 170 -18.17 -1.24 -11.60
N ASP A 171 -17.81 -0.19 -10.86
CA ASP A 171 -16.76 0.76 -11.28
C ASP A 171 -15.35 0.17 -11.11
N ALA A 172 -15.16 -0.70 -10.09
CA ALA A 172 -13.89 -1.38 -9.89
C ALA A 172 -13.51 -2.23 -11.11
N ASN A 173 -14.43 -3.05 -11.62
CA ASN A 173 -14.20 -3.85 -12.82
C ASN A 173 -14.04 -2.98 -14.06
N PHE A 174 -14.85 -1.93 -14.23
CA PHE A 174 -14.74 -1.02 -15.36
C PHE A 174 -13.34 -0.39 -15.47
N VAL A 175 -12.77 0.07 -14.35
CA VAL A 175 -11.43 0.67 -14.32
C VAL A 175 -10.33 -0.40 -14.36
N ALA A 176 -10.46 -1.48 -13.59
CA ALA A 176 -9.44 -2.53 -13.52
C ALA A 176 -9.27 -3.28 -14.85
N GLU A 177 -10.35 -3.51 -15.60
CA GLU A 177 -10.27 -4.15 -16.91
C GLU A 177 -9.51 -3.26 -17.89
N ALA A 178 -9.82 -1.97 -17.87
CA ALA A 178 -9.21 -0.99 -18.76
C ALA A 178 -7.74 -0.69 -18.46
N LEU A 179 -7.32 -0.71 -17.18
CA LEU A 179 -5.95 -0.39 -16.78
C LEU A 179 -5.06 -1.64 -16.67
N LEU A 180 -5.63 -2.75 -16.19
CA LEU A 180 -4.87 -3.92 -15.73
C LEU A 180 -5.27 -5.21 -16.48
N GLY A 181 -6.33 -5.20 -17.30
CA GLY A 181 -6.87 -6.41 -17.90
C GLY A 181 -7.42 -7.39 -16.85
N ALA A 182 -7.85 -6.87 -15.70
CA ALA A 182 -8.27 -7.67 -14.55
C ALA A 182 -9.72 -7.36 -14.17
N ARG A 183 -10.38 -8.35 -13.56
CA ARG A 183 -11.73 -8.22 -13.00
C ARG A 183 -11.86 -9.06 -11.74
N MET A 184 -12.85 -8.75 -10.93
CA MET A 184 -13.28 -9.55 -9.78
C MET A 184 -14.72 -10.05 -9.97
N LEU A 185 -15.04 -11.21 -9.39
CA LEU A 185 -16.35 -11.85 -9.48
C LEU A 185 -16.72 -12.51 -8.14
N GLY A 186 -18.02 -12.73 -7.95
CA GLY A 186 -18.54 -13.56 -6.86
C GLY A 186 -19.01 -12.77 -5.65
N ASN A 187 -19.56 -13.52 -4.69
CA ASN A 187 -20.19 -12.99 -3.50
C ASN A 187 -19.91 -13.93 -2.32
N LEU A 188 -18.64 -13.98 -1.91
CA LEU A 188 -18.20 -14.87 -0.85
C LEU A 188 -18.34 -14.17 0.50
N HIS A 189 -18.83 -14.90 1.49
CA HIS A 189 -18.72 -14.48 2.89
C HIS A 189 -17.29 -14.73 3.35
N GLY A 190 -16.63 -13.67 3.83
CA GLY A 190 -15.34 -13.74 4.50
C GLY A 190 -15.53 -13.75 6.01
N ASP A 191 -15.20 -12.61 6.63
CA ASP A 191 -15.23 -12.34 8.07
C ASP A 191 -14.18 -13.11 8.89
N MET A 192 -13.03 -13.39 8.28
CA MET A 192 -11.93 -14.10 8.92
C MET A 192 -10.64 -13.28 9.01
N THR A 193 -9.74 -13.69 9.89
CA THR A 193 -8.35 -13.23 9.89
C THR A 193 -7.49 -14.30 9.26
N VAL A 194 -6.65 -13.92 8.30
CA VAL A 194 -5.66 -14.81 7.68
C VAL A 194 -4.25 -14.41 8.10
N GLY A 195 -3.41 -15.40 8.37
CA GLY A 195 -2.00 -15.19 8.72
C GLY A 195 -1.09 -15.07 7.48
N LEU A 196 0.22 -15.19 7.68
CA LEU A 196 1.18 -15.27 6.58
C LEU A 196 0.95 -16.50 5.71
N GLN A 197 1.02 -16.30 4.39
CA GLN A 197 0.94 -17.38 3.42
C GLN A 197 2.07 -18.38 3.66
N GLN A 198 1.72 -19.66 3.73
CA GLN A 198 2.65 -20.78 3.92
C GLN A 198 2.97 -21.50 2.61
N ARG A 199 2.06 -21.43 1.64
CA ARG A 199 2.20 -22.05 0.32
C ARG A 199 1.66 -21.10 -0.76
N PRO A 200 2.33 -20.96 -1.91
CA PRO A 200 1.82 -20.13 -3.01
C PRO A 200 0.40 -20.53 -3.41
N GLY A 201 -0.44 -19.54 -3.71
CA GLY A 201 -1.83 -19.77 -4.14
C GLY A 201 -2.79 -20.24 -3.04
N LYS A 202 -2.36 -20.25 -1.78
CA LYS A 202 -3.19 -20.64 -0.62
C LYS A 202 -3.42 -19.46 0.31
N ARG A 203 -4.44 -19.57 1.17
CA ARG A 203 -4.82 -18.55 2.14
C ARG A 203 -3.62 -17.90 2.83
N GLY A 204 -3.72 -16.59 3.02
CA GLY A 204 -2.75 -15.79 3.76
C GLY A 204 -2.22 -14.59 2.99
N LEU A 205 -1.52 -13.76 3.76
CA LEU A 205 -0.81 -12.58 3.31
C LEU A 205 0.56 -12.95 2.74
N ARG A 206 0.90 -12.42 1.57
CA ARG A 206 2.22 -12.58 0.96
C ARG A 206 3.31 -12.02 1.89
N ARG A 207 4.38 -12.79 2.02
CA ARG A 207 5.57 -12.40 2.81
C ARG A 207 6.49 -11.49 2.00
N ALA A 208 7.31 -10.73 2.71
CA ALA A 208 8.41 -9.95 2.13
C ALA A 208 7.97 -8.97 1.03
N HIS A 209 6.78 -8.40 1.16
CA HIS A 209 6.28 -7.33 0.30
C HIS A 209 6.20 -6.02 1.09
N LEU A 210 6.43 -4.86 0.46
CA LEU A 210 6.36 -3.58 1.16
C LEU A 210 4.99 -3.33 1.80
N LEU A 211 3.91 -3.72 1.12
CA LEU A 211 2.54 -3.67 1.67
C LEU A 211 2.34 -4.54 2.92
N SER A 212 3.12 -5.61 3.08
CA SER A 212 3.02 -6.54 4.21
C SER A 212 3.91 -6.15 5.40
N THR A 213 4.56 -4.98 5.36
CA THR A 213 5.43 -4.49 6.44
C THR A 213 4.69 -4.43 7.77
N GLY A 214 5.23 -5.06 8.80
CA GLY A 214 4.65 -5.15 10.15
C GLY A 214 3.37 -5.98 10.26
N LEU A 215 2.95 -6.67 9.18
CA LEU A 215 1.74 -7.50 9.14
C LEU A 215 2.11 -8.98 9.15
N GLU A 216 1.63 -9.69 10.17
CA GLU A 216 1.59 -11.15 10.24
C GLU A 216 0.16 -11.69 10.00
N HIS A 217 -0.85 -10.89 10.34
CA HIS A 217 -2.27 -11.20 10.29
C HIS A 217 -3.06 -10.04 9.67
N ILE A 218 -3.99 -10.36 8.76
CA ILE A 218 -4.85 -9.38 8.11
C ILE A 218 -6.31 -9.85 8.11
N TYR A 219 -7.22 -8.93 8.43
CA TYR A 219 -8.65 -9.14 8.29
C TYR A 219 -9.09 -9.01 6.82
N GLU A 220 -9.88 -9.95 6.33
CA GLU A 220 -10.22 -10.03 4.89
C GLU A 220 -11.45 -9.22 4.46
N GLY A 221 -12.21 -8.67 5.40
CA GLY A 221 -13.52 -8.06 5.13
C GLY A 221 -14.67 -9.06 5.38
N ILE A 222 -15.91 -8.57 5.51
CA ILE A 222 -17.09 -9.41 5.78
C ILE A 222 -17.54 -10.13 4.51
N THR A 223 -17.49 -9.43 3.38
CA THR A 223 -17.82 -9.95 2.06
C THR A 223 -16.65 -9.70 1.13
N ILE A 224 -16.55 -10.55 0.11
CA ILE A 224 -15.39 -10.60 -0.77
C ILE A 224 -15.82 -10.95 -2.20
N ALA A 225 -15.27 -10.22 -3.15
CA ALA A 225 -15.14 -10.64 -4.54
C ALA A 225 -13.76 -11.24 -4.82
N THR A 226 -13.72 -12.24 -5.69
CA THR A 226 -12.50 -12.94 -6.08
C THR A 226 -11.92 -12.33 -7.34
N ILE A 227 -10.68 -11.83 -7.26
CA ILE A 227 -9.92 -11.39 -8.43
C ILE A 227 -9.64 -12.59 -9.33
N GLN A 228 -9.99 -12.45 -10.60
CA GLN A 228 -9.82 -13.52 -11.57
C GLN A 228 -8.36 -13.61 -12.03
N PRO A 229 -7.87 -14.82 -12.35
CA PRO A 229 -6.53 -15.02 -12.88
C PRO A 229 -6.24 -14.11 -14.07
N ASN A 230 -5.05 -13.50 -14.07
CA ASN A 230 -4.52 -12.71 -15.16
C ASN A 230 -2.99 -12.64 -15.04
N ASP A 231 -2.32 -12.27 -16.12
CA ASP A 231 -0.85 -12.23 -16.16
C ASP A 231 -0.27 -10.88 -15.73
N SER A 232 -1.10 -9.89 -15.39
CA SER A 232 -0.64 -8.54 -15.04
C SER A 232 -0.44 -8.34 -13.54
N LEU A 233 -1.24 -9.02 -12.72
CA LEU A 233 -1.27 -8.86 -11.28
C LEU A 233 -0.43 -9.91 -10.55
N THR A 234 0.25 -9.46 -9.49
CA THR A 234 0.89 -10.36 -8.54
C THR A 234 0.01 -10.52 -7.30
N PRO A 235 -0.32 -11.75 -6.88
CA PRO A 235 -1.13 -11.98 -5.68
C PRO A 235 -0.54 -11.36 -4.42
N LEU A 236 -1.40 -10.81 -3.56
CA LEU A 236 -1.02 -10.23 -2.26
C LEU A 236 -1.74 -10.90 -1.08
N ILE A 237 -3.07 -11.06 -1.17
CA ILE A 237 -3.88 -11.65 -0.11
C ILE A 237 -4.76 -12.73 -0.71
N TYR A 238 -4.61 -13.95 -0.21
CA TYR A 238 -5.60 -15.01 -0.40
C TYR A 238 -6.47 -15.12 0.85
N GLY A 239 -7.77 -15.18 0.65
CA GLY A 239 -8.76 -15.25 1.71
C GLY A 239 -8.84 -16.63 2.35
N SER A 240 -9.67 -16.75 3.38
CA SER A 240 -9.93 -17.97 4.13
C SER A 240 -10.48 -19.10 3.25
N ALA A 241 -11.20 -18.75 2.18
CA ALA A 241 -11.72 -19.65 1.15
C ALA A 241 -10.70 -19.98 0.04
N ASP A 242 -9.40 -19.72 0.24
CA ASP A 242 -8.31 -19.90 -0.75
C ASP A 242 -8.47 -19.07 -2.05
N ASN A 243 -9.36 -18.07 -2.05
CA ASN A 243 -9.63 -17.20 -3.19
C ASN A 243 -8.71 -15.96 -3.17
N LEU A 244 -8.38 -15.41 -4.34
CA LEU A 244 -7.55 -14.21 -4.45
C LEU A 244 -8.38 -12.95 -4.13
N VAL A 245 -8.06 -12.30 -3.01
CA VAL A 245 -8.79 -11.14 -2.49
C VAL A 245 -8.14 -9.83 -2.91
N ALA A 246 -6.82 -9.74 -2.78
CA ALA A 246 -6.06 -8.56 -3.16
C ALA A 246 -4.83 -8.94 -3.99
N ALA A 247 -4.53 -8.12 -4.99
CA ALA A 247 -3.39 -8.29 -5.86
C ALA A 247 -2.84 -6.92 -6.29
N VAL A 248 -1.56 -6.91 -6.67
CA VAL A 248 -0.84 -5.68 -7.03
C VAL A 248 -0.37 -5.69 -8.47
N TYR A 249 -0.34 -4.52 -9.07
CA TYR A 249 0.34 -4.26 -10.32
C TYR A 249 1.57 -3.39 -10.04
N GLU A 250 2.74 -3.79 -10.53
CA GLU A 250 3.96 -2.98 -10.47
C GLU A 250 4.81 -3.23 -11.72
N ARG A 251 4.70 -2.34 -12.71
CA ARG A 251 5.46 -2.39 -13.97
C ARG A 251 5.64 -1.00 -14.52
N ASP A 252 6.77 -0.76 -15.19
CA ASP A 252 7.08 0.52 -15.87
C ASP A 252 6.93 1.75 -14.96
N GLY A 253 7.25 1.58 -13.68
CA GLY A 253 7.14 2.62 -12.66
C GLY A 253 5.71 3.05 -12.34
N LYS A 254 4.70 2.22 -12.66
CA LYS A 254 3.29 2.39 -12.31
C LYS A 254 2.89 1.37 -11.26
N ARG A 255 2.09 1.80 -10.28
CA ARG A 255 1.62 0.94 -9.18
C ARG A 255 0.10 0.97 -9.05
N ALA A 256 -0.52 -0.18 -8.92
CA ALA A 256 -1.93 -0.28 -8.56
C ALA A 256 -2.20 -1.42 -7.58
N ILE A 257 -3.27 -1.29 -6.82
CA ILE A 257 -3.81 -2.37 -5.99
C ILE A 257 -5.25 -2.62 -6.45
N LEU A 258 -5.58 -3.88 -6.68
CA LEU A 258 -6.95 -4.35 -6.87
C LEU A 258 -7.32 -5.16 -5.62
N ASP A 259 -8.40 -4.80 -4.95
CA ASP A 259 -8.83 -5.44 -3.70
C ASP A 259 -10.34 -5.63 -3.70
N GLY A 260 -10.78 -6.86 -3.45
CA GLY A 260 -12.17 -7.28 -3.50
C GLY A 260 -12.86 -7.32 -2.14
N GLY A 261 -12.29 -6.77 -1.07
CA GLY A 261 -12.89 -6.80 0.27
C GLY A 261 -12.91 -5.45 0.97
N PHE A 262 -13.56 -4.44 0.36
CA PHE A 262 -13.60 -3.08 0.93
C PHE A 262 -14.37 -2.98 2.24
N THR A 263 -15.21 -3.96 2.59
CA THR A 263 -15.92 -3.99 3.87
C THR A 263 -15.00 -3.84 5.08
N ARG A 264 -13.70 -4.22 4.97
CA ARG A 264 -12.70 -3.99 6.02
C ARG A 264 -12.45 -2.50 6.33
N LEU A 265 -12.73 -1.61 5.39
CA LEU A 265 -12.51 -0.17 5.57
C LEU A 265 -13.45 0.46 6.61
N TYR A 266 -14.55 -0.20 6.96
CA TYR A 266 -15.55 0.34 7.89
C TYR A 266 -16.14 -0.67 8.87
N ASN A 267 -16.07 -1.97 8.56
CA ASN A 267 -16.44 -3.01 9.51
C ASN A 267 -15.20 -3.53 10.20
N LYS A 268 -15.29 -3.67 11.53
CA LYS A 268 -14.26 -4.35 12.32
C LYS A 268 -12.86 -3.80 12.04
N TRP A 269 -12.73 -2.49 11.81
CA TRP A 269 -11.47 -1.84 11.42
C TRP A 269 -10.30 -2.10 12.38
N ASP A 270 -10.60 -2.23 13.68
CA ASP A 270 -9.58 -2.55 14.70
C ASP A 270 -9.13 -4.02 14.66
N THR A 271 -9.74 -4.84 13.80
CA THR A 271 -9.35 -6.24 13.60
C THR A 271 -8.12 -6.33 12.70
N ALA A 272 -7.14 -7.10 13.20
CA ALA A 272 -5.96 -7.60 12.52
C ALA A 272 -5.46 -6.73 11.37
N GLY A 273 -4.70 -5.68 11.71
CA GLY A 273 -3.80 -5.03 10.75
C GLY A 273 -4.43 -4.16 9.67
N THR A 274 -5.74 -3.96 9.65
CA THR A 274 -6.43 -3.16 8.61
C THR A 274 -5.86 -1.74 8.49
N GLY A 275 -5.72 -1.02 9.61
CA GLY A 275 -5.14 0.33 9.60
C GLY A 275 -3.70 0.36 9.08
N ARG A 276 -2.85 -0.61 9.49
CA ARG A 276 -1.47 -0.75 8.99
C ARG A 276 -1.44 -1.05 7.49
N TYR A 277 -2.33 -1.93 7.01
CA TYR A 277 -2.45 -2.24 5.58
C TYR A 277 -2.81 -1.01 4.75
N VAL A 278 -3.79 -0.21 5.19
CA VAL A 278 -4.19 1.05 4.55
C VAL A 278 -3.02 2.06 4.50
N LYS A 279 -2.28 2.19 5.60
CA LYS A 279 -1.10 3.07 5.68
C LYS A 279 0.01 2.61 4.73
N ASN A 280 0.30 1.31 4.71
CA ASN A 280 1.30 0.74 3.82
C ASN A 280 0.89 0.88 2.34
N ALA A 281 -0.39 0.69 2.03
CA ALA A 281 -0.94 0.89 0.69
C ALA A 281 -0.72 2.31 0.18
N ALA A 282 -1.07 3.30 0.99
CA ALA A 282 -0.88 4.70 0.63
C ALA A 282 0.60 5.06 0.42
N ALA A 283 1.48 4.56 1.29
CA ALA A 283 2.92 4.80 1.20
C ALA A 283 3.58 4.14 -0.02
N TRP A 284 3.11 2.95 -0.40
CA TRP A 284 3.61 2.21 -1.56
C TRP A 284 3.12 2.84 -2.88
N LEU A 285 1.84 3.22 -2.94
CA LEU A 285 1.21 3.86 -4.09
C LEU A 285 1.72 5.30 -4.34
N ALA A 286 2.26 5.96 -3.32
CA ALA A 286 2.86 7.29 -3.46
C ALA A 286 4.07 7.31 -4.42
N ASN A 287 4.69 6.15 -4.68
CA ASN A 287 5.79 6.00 -5.64
C ASN A 287 6.89 7.05 -5.39
N HIS A 288 7.26 7.20 -4.11
CA HIS A 288 8.10 8.28 -3.61
C HIS A 288 9.49 8.31 -4.27
N GLU A 289 10.05 7.15 -4.54
CA GLU A 289 11.32 6.99 -5.26
C GLU A 289 11.32 7.66 -6.63
N ARG A 290 10.13 7.92 -7.21
CA ARG A 290 9.95 8.57 -8.50
C ARG A 290 9.54 10.03 -8.37
N PHE A 291 8.65 10.37 -7.44
CA PHE A 291 8.04 11.71 -7.35
C PHE A 291 8.48 12.54 -6.14
N GLY A 292 9.36 12.01 -5.31
CA GLY A 292 9.70 12.58 -4.00
C GLY A 292 10.08 14.05 -4.00
N ASP A 293 10.81 14.48 -5.03
CA ASP A 293 11.32 15.85 -5.15
C ASP A 293 10.38 16.77 -5.96
N ALA A 294 9.63 16.22 -6.91
CA ALA A 294 8.80 16.99 -7.84
C ALA A 294 7.55 17.61 -7.19
N VAL A 295 6.97 16.95 -6.18
CA VAL A 295 5.76 17.43 -5.50
C VAL A 295 6.07 18.57 -4.51
N LEU A 296 7.29 18.61 -3.96
CA LEU A 296 7.73 19.70 -3.08
C LEU A 296 8.08 20.96 -3.88
N ALA A 297 8.64 20.80 -5.09
CA ALA A 297 9.03 21.91 -5.95
C ALA A 297 7.84 22.80 -6.39
N LEU A 298 6.69 22.20 -6.73
CA LEU A 298 5.47 22.94 -7.13
C LEU A 298 4.92 23.87 -6.03
N LYS A 299 5.26 23.61 -4.76
CA LYS A 299 4.84 24.42 -3.62
C LYS A 299 5.80 25.59 -3.33
N GLY A 300 7.07 25.46 -3.74
CA GLY A 300 8.06 26.54 -3.64
C GLY A 300 7.83 27.64 -4.68
N GLU A 301 7.34 27.28 -5.86
CA GLU A 301 7.05 28.25 -6.93
C GLU A 301 5.78 29.06 -6.64
N THR A 302 4.77 28.46 -5.99
CA THR A 302 3.53 29.17 -5.60
C THR A 302 3.69 30.06 -4.37
N ALA A 303 4.65 29.77 -3.49
CA ALA A 303 4.98 30.61 -2.33
C ALA A 303 5.96 31.75 -2.64
N ALA A 304 6.55 31.79 -3.84
CA ALA A 304 7.42 32.86 -4.31
C ALA A 304 6.69 33.94 -5.12
N GLU A 305 5.37 33.78 -5.32
CA GLU A 305 4.51 34.71 -6.04
C GLU A 305 3.44 35.41 -5.15
N GLU A 306 3.51 35.23 -3.82
CA GLU A 306 2.77 36.03 -2.83
C GLU A 306 3.67 37.02 -2.09
#